data_AF-A0A2A2VF77-F1
#
_entry.id   AF-A0A2A2VF77-F1
#
_cell.length_a   1.000
_cell.length_b   1.000
_cell.length_c   1.000
_cell.angle_alpha   90.00
_cell.angle_beta   90.00
_cell.angle_gamma   90.00
#
_symmetry.space_group_name_H-M   'P 1'
#
loop_
_entity.id
_entity.type
_entity.pdbx_description
1 polymer ?
#
loop_
_entity_poly.entity_id
_entity_poly.type
_entity_poly.pdbx_seq_one_letter_code
_entity_poly.pdbx_strand_id
1 'polypeptide(L)'
;MRVGPLRRCIKKGAFNTSSFRAPVIIGANPRRAMPNGAAWTSAEGRMPPQSAIYRSRAQQEVAACLARTHGVMPGSGELEMPLLSSLRNTGLAGLGVAALAGQPAGAQAPAGSPPSPARLAQEQLLLRLPAGQPLDRYLEQLRSEFFNLDADSDGKLTPRDVELHALMETAQARSVAWMSVLRYDLDGDGFVTEDEVRRSAAYESRWSRAQSMIGKSPLGSGEEAVQRAVTTIMALDTNKDGKVSLAEAAKFNEASQRQASALNGFAAKTRLALALEAATSGELSRAGYEAAGETLFRAVDTDHDGNVSQQELMEFRRAPMPPSIDPEAAQRRQFEQAELARKRQIAIDAERAACGMPPVSEKAKVVLLGAYQTESLSSVTIGQQDTEVYAGRINVEPGKDPLYLVIASFSPTIWQFGGAVERIERVVVTSSSNGRSGSDPKQGPVAGVTGIARDRVSFLGRSNCMRYFDETPSSGSLLAVGAVKAAVGGLQMSSRPSTRSPPSTFPRERSTWSEGDRGAVS
;
A
#
# COMPACT_ATOMS: atom_id res chain seq x y z
N MET A 1 31.92 -58.00 34.07
CA MET A 1 33.16 -57.30 33.65
C MET A 1 32.78 -56.14 32.72
N ARG A 2 33.23 -54.94 33.10
CA ARG A 2 33.37 -53.65 32.38
C ARG A 2 32.25 -53.13 31.49
N VAL A 3 31.63 -52.08 32.03
CA VAL A 3 30.73 -51.09 31.41
C VAL A 3 31.47 -49.75 31.32
N GLY A 4 31.26 -48.99 30.24
CA GLY A 4 31.40 -47.53 30.16
C GLY A 4 32.10 -47.00 28.89
N PRO A 5 31.96 -45.71 28.49
CA PRO A 5 30.99 -44.70 28.93
C PRO A 5 30.38 -43.86 27.77
N LEU A 6 29.06 -43.64 27.79
CA LEU A 6 28.39 -42.55 27.04
C LEU A 6 27.21 -42.03 27.86
N ARG A 7 27.53 -41.40 29.00
CA ARG A 7 26.61 -40.59 29.81
C ARG A 7 27.41 -39.51 30.55
N ARG A 8 27.42 -38.29 30.01
CA ARG A 8 27.60 -37.02 30.73
C ARG A 8 27.50 -35.89 29.71
N CYS A 9 26.33 -35.25 29.65
CA CYS A 9 26.11 -33.83 29.32
C CYS A 9 24.60 -33.50 29.28
N ILE A 10 23.81 -34.03 30.23
CA ILE A 10 22.47 -33.49 30.52
C ILE A 10 22.27 -33.62 32.03
N LYS A 11 22.41 -32.49 32.75
CA LYS A 11 21.75 -32.14 34.03
C LYS A 11 22.52 -31.00 34.69
N LYS A 12 22.01 -29.77 34.55
CA LYS A 12 21.87 -28.73 35.59
C LYS A 12 21.42 -27.43 34.94
N GLY A 13 20.31 -26.86 35.41
CA GLY A 13 19.85 -25.53 35.02
C GLY A 13 18.33 -25.41 35.03
N ALA A 14 17.70 -25.56 36.20
CA ALA A 14 16.34 -25.11 36.42
C ALA A 14 16.33 -23.58 36.43
N PHE A 15 15.52 -22.96 35.56
CA PHE A 15 15.23 -21.52 35.62
C PHE A 15 13.85 -21.32 36.23
N ASN A 16 13.87 -20.71 37.41
CA ASN A 16 12.73 -20.26 38.19
C ASN A 16 12.32 -18.87 37.67
N THR A 17 11.06 -18.69 37.31
CA THR A 17 10.49 -17.40 36.87
C THR A 17 9.81 -16.71 38.05
N SER A 18 10.52 -15.76 38.69
CA SER A 18 9.88 -14.78 39.55
C SER A 18 10.69 -13.49 39.61
N SER A 19 9.99 -12.38 39.35
CA SER A 19 10.27 -11.00 39.77
C SER A 19 11.62 -10.37 39.36
N PHE A 20 11.57 -9.49 38.36
CA PHE A 20 12.47 -8.34 38.29
C PHE A 20 11.64 -7.06 38.21
N ARG A 21 11.59 -6.34 39.33
CA ARG A 21 11.28 -4.91 39.40
C ARG A 21 12.58 -4.16 39.11
N ALA A 22 12.58 -3.28 38.12
CA ALA A 22 13.68 -2.33 37.91
C ALA A 22 13.37 -1.01 38.67
N PRO A 23 14.36 -0.42 39.37
CA PRO A 23 14.18 0.86 40.05
C PRO A 23 14.37 2.05 39.10
N VAL A 24 13.58 3.09 39.38
CA VAL A 24 13.67 4.44 38.83
C VAL A 24 14.96 5.09 39.32
N ILE A 25 15.78 5.62 38.41
CA ILE A 25 16.91 6.50 38.74
C ILE A 25 16.59 7.89 38.19
N ILE A 26 16.40 8.84 39.11
CA ILE A 26 16.31 10.28 38.89
C ILE A 26 17.74 10.82 38.83
N GLY A 27 18.13 11.42 37.72
CA GLY A 27 19.43 12.07 37.54
C GLY A 27 19.25 13.55 37.21
N ALA A 28 19.47 14.40 38.21
CA ALA A 28 19.47 15.85 38.09
C ALA A 28 20.78 16.36 37.45
N ASN A 29 20.63 17.39 36.62
CA ASN A 29 21.67 18.16 35.97
C ASN A 29 22.32 19.14 36.97
N PRO A 30 23.65 19.40 36.89
CA PRO A 30 24.03 20.80 36.85
C PRO A 30 25.16 21.11 35.85
N ARG A 31 24.94 22.22 35.14
CA ARG A 31 25.94 22.99 34.40
C ARG A 31 27.03 23.52 35.33
N ARG A 32 28.28 23.49 34.90
CA ARG A 32 29.28 24.53 35.21
C ARG A 32 30.33 24.63 34.10
N ALA A 33 30.65 25.88 33.78
CA ALA A 33 31.50 26.31 32.67
C ALA A 33 32.92 26.68 33.15
N MET A 34 33.81 26.85 32.15
CA MET A 34 35.10 27.57 32.11
C MET A 34 36.40 26.76 32.35
N PRO A 35 37.59 27.25 31.89
CA PRO A 35 37.92 27.82 30.57
C PRO A 35 39.30 27.35 30.03
N ASN A 36 39.67 27.93 28.87
CA ASN A 36 40.89 27.81 28.07
C ASN A 36 42.26 27.70 28.77
N GLY A 37 43.15 26.92 28.13
CA GLY A 37 44.49 27.37 27.72
C GLY A 37 45.68 27.04 28.61
N ALA A 38 46.52 26.08 28.21
CA ALA A 38 47.98 26.15 28.34
C ALA A 38 48.65 25.05 27.49
N ALA A 39 49.61 25.48 26.66
CA ALA A 39 50.50 24.65 25.89
C ALA A 39 51.52 23.93 26.79
N TRP A 40 51.85 22.67 26.46
CA TRP A 40 53.11 22.05 26.86
C TRP A 40 53.65 21.15 25.74
N THR A 41 54.97 21.21 25.63
CA THR A 41 55.87 20.78 24.57
C THR A 41 56.14 19.28 24.53
N SER A 42 56.60 18.86 23.34
CA SER A 42 57.14 17.58 22.90
C SER A 42 57.92 16.75 23.92
N ALA A 43 57.65 15.45 23.96
CA ALA A 43 58.65 14.41 24.22
C ALA A 43 58.18 13.06 23.64
N GLU A 44 59.13 12.35 23.04
CA GLU A 44 59.00 11.14 22.24
C GLU A 44 58.52 9.92 23.06
N GLY A 45 57.71 9.05 22.44
CA GLY A 45 57.30 7.78 23.04
C GLY A 45 56.59 6.86 22.06
N ARG A 46 57.27 5.76 21.70
CA ARG A 46 56.89 4.71 20.74
C ARG A 46 55.46 4.17 20.96
N MET A 47 54.68 4.08 19.88
CA MET A 47 53.46 3.26 19.78
C MET A 47 53.80 1.79 19.46
N PRO A 48 53.18 0.81 20.14
CA PRO A 48 52.98 -0.54 19.60
C PRO A 48 51.61 -0.66 18.90
N PRO A 49 51.44 -1.63 17.98
CA PRO A 49 50.26 -1.70 17.13
C PRO A 49 49.03 -2.24 17.87
N GLN A 50 47.88 -1.60 17.61
CA GLN A 50 46.57 -2.07 18.00
C GLN A 50 46.09 -3.18 17.06
N SER A 51 45.98 -4.42 17.57
CA SER A 51 44.99 -5.40 17.10
C SER A 51 44.97 -6.62 18.03
N ALA A 52 44.08 -6.64 19.01
CA ALA A 52 43.70 -7.86 19.72
C ALA A 52 42.21 -7.82 20.01
N ILE A 53 41.44 -8.40 19.09
CA ILE A 53 40.02 -8.71 19.25
C ILE A 53 39.91 -9.75 20.36
N TYR A 54 39.25 -9.39 21.47
CA TYR A 54 38.84 -10.31 22.52
C TYR A 54 37.85 -11.33 21.93
N ARG A 55 38.31 -12.56 21.66
CA ARG A 55 37.41 -13.72 21.51
C ARG A 55 37.36 -14.44 22.85
N SER A 56 36.15 -14.68 23.35
CA SER A 56 35.94 -15.42 24.58
C SER A 56 36.37 -16.88 24.42
N ARG A 57 36.88 -17.47 25.49
CA ARG A 57 37.37 -18.86 25.57
C ARG A 57 36.31 -19.90 25.12
N ALA A 58 35.02 -19.54 25.22
CA ALA A 58 33.90 -20.35 24.74
C ALA A 58 33.83 -20.47 23.19
N GLN A 59 34.33 -19.49 22.43
CA GLN A 59 34.33 -19.54 20.96
C GLN A 59 35.48 -20.39 20.39
N GLN A 60 36.57 -20.59 21.14
CA GLN A 60 37.67 -21.46 20.73
C GLN A 60 37.34 -22.95 20.93
N GLU A 61 36.53 -23.30 21.93
CA GLU A 61 36.13 -24.68 22.20
C GLU A 61 35.07 -25.21 21.21
N VAL A 62 34.23 -24.33 20.64
CA VAL A 62 33.24 -24.71 19.61
C VAL A 62 33.89 -24.93 18.24
N ALA A 63 34.90 -24.13 17.89
CA ALA A 63 35.63 -24.28 16.62
C ALA A 63 36.50 -25.56 16.58
N ALA A 64 37.00 -26.02 17.73
CA ALA A 64 37.76 -27.27 17.84
C ALA A 64 36.88 -28.54 17.75
N CYS A 65 35.56 -28.41 17.95
CA CYS A 65 34.61 -29.52 17.87
C CYS A 65 34.09 -29.75 16.44
N LEU A 66 33.96 -28.70 15.63
CA LEU A 66 33.47 -28.76 14.25
C LEU A 66 34.52 -29.19 13.22
N ALA A 67 35.81 -29.06 13.52
CA ALA A 67 36.90 -29.46 12.61
C ALA A 67 37.18 -30.98 12.59
N ARG A 68 36.41 -31.80 13.32
CA ARG A 68 36.68 -33.24 13.51
C ARG A 68 35.63 -34.18 12.90
N THR A 69 34.63 -33.67 12.17
CA THR A 69 33.51 -34.49 11.66
C THR A 69 33.28 -34.51 10.15
N HIS A 70 34.07 -33.82 9.31
CA HIS A 70 33.90 -33.92 7.85
C HIS A 70 35.24 -34.08 7.13
N GLY A 71 35.59 -35.33 6.81
CA GLY A 71 36.60 -35.67 5.82
C GLY A 71 35.93 -36.37 4.64
N VAL A 72 35.74 -35.67 3.53
CA VAL A 72 35.43 -36.27 2.21
C VAL A 72 36.09 -35.39 1.13
N MET A 73 36.92 -36.03 0.30
CA MET A 73 37.60 -35.47 -0.89
C MET A 73 36.61 -35.13 -2.01
N PRO A 74 36.85 -34.11 -2.86
CA PRO A 74 36.17 -33.99 -4.14
C PRO A 74 37.03 -34.58 -5.27
N GLY A 75 36.48 -35.57 -5.98
CA GLY A 75 36.97 -36.04 -7.26
C GLY A 75 36.49 -35.14 -8.40
N SER A 76 37.41 -34.79 -9.29
CA SER A 76 37.20 -34.08 -10.54
C SER A 76 36.45 -34.94 -11.56
N GLY A 77 35.32 -34.44 -12.06
CA GLY A 77 34.61 -34.98 -13.22
C GLY A 77 34.31 -33.84 -14.20
N GLU A 78 35.00 -33.89 -15.34
CA GLU A 78 34.78 -33.05 -16.51
C GLU A 78 33.39 -33.31 -17.10
N LEU A 79 32.65 -32.25 -17.43
CA LEU A 79 31.49 -32.33 -18.32
C LEU A 79 31.58 -31.17 -19.31
N GLU A 80 31.86 -31.54 -20.55
CA GLU A 80 31.76 -30.71 -21.73
C GLU A 80 30.31 -30.25 -21.96
N MET A 81 30.14 -28.98 -22.33
CA MET A 81 28.89 -28.43 -22.85
C MET A 81 29.19 -27.86 -24.24
N PRO A 82 28.51 -28.31 -25.31
CA PRO A 82 28.70 -27.74 -26.63
C PRO A 82 27.91 -26.43 -26.77
N LEU A 83 28.63 -25.44 -27.28
CA LEU A 83 28.14 -24.21 -27.88
C LEU A 83 27.22 -24.51 -29.08
N LEU A 84 26.03 -23.90 -29.12
CA LEU A 84 25.38 -23.62 -30.40
C LEU A 84 24.96 -22.15 -30.49
N SER A 85 25.60 -21.52 -31.46
CA SER A 85 25.51 -20.17 -31.94
C SER A 85 24.24 -19.90 -32.75
N SER A 86 23.68 -18.71 -32.54
CA SER A 86 23.22 -17.74 -33.55
C SER A 86 22.90 -18.26 -34.95
N LEU A 87 21.68 -17.98 -35.42
CA LEU A 87 21.47 -17.36 -36.74
C LEU A 87 20.22 -16.45 -36.72
N ARG A 88 20.49 -15.15 -36.95
CA ARG A 88 19.55 -14.16 -37.49
C ARG A 88 19.25 -14.50 -38.95
N ASN A 89 18.02 -14.27 -39.43
CA ASN A 89 17.77 -13.24 -40.47
C ASN A 89 16.32 -13.24 -41.01
N THR A 90 15.87 -12.01 -41.31
CA THR A 90 14.97 -11.55 -42.39
C THR A 90 13.56 -12.15 -42.46
N GLY A 91 12.46 -11.40 -42.37
CA GLY A 91 12.23 -10.04 -42.87
C GLY A 91 11.85 -10.09 -44.35
N LEU A 92 10.56 -10.28 -44.66
CA LEU A 92 9.99 -10.00 -45.97
C LEU A 92 8.49 -9.65 -45.83
N ALA A 93 8.21 -8.38 -46.11
CA ALA A 93 6.89 -7.86 -46.37
C ALA A 93 6.44 -8.33 -47.77
N GLY A 94 5.16 -8.69 -47.89
CA GLY A 94 4.53 -9.03 -49.16
C GLY A 94 3.05 -8.68 -49.12
N LEU A 95 2.72 -7.49 -49.64
CA LEU A 95 1.37 -7.06 -49.99
C LEU A 95 0.83 -7.97 -51.10
N GLY A 96 -0.33 -8.60 -50.84
CA GLY A 96 -1.10 -9.34 -51.84
C GLY A 96 -2.58 -9.04 -51.67
N VAL A 97 -3.09 -8.12 -52.48
CA VAL A 97 -4.52 -7.88 -52.69
C VAL A 97 -4.95 -8.75 -53.87
N ALA A 98 -5.89 -9.69 -53.67
CA ALA A 98 -7.02 -9.95 -54.58
C ALA A 98 -7.83 -11.19 -54.19
N ALA A 99 -9.12 -11.12 -54.55
CA ALA A 99 -10.09 -12.18 -54.82
C ALA A 99 -11.06 -12.57 -53.68
N LEU A 100 -12.19 -11.86 -53.67
CA LEU A 100 -13.46 -12.28 -53.09
C LEU A 100 -14.01 -13.50 -53.85
N ALA A 101 -14.02 -14.66 -53.21
CA ALA A 101 -14.84 -15.79 -53.59
C ALA A 101 -15.47 -16.38 -52.33
N GLY A 102 -16.80 -16.49 -52.33
CA GLY A 102 -17.63 -16.79 -51.17
C GLY A 102 -17.28 -18.12 -50.50
N GLN A 103 -17.08 -18.06 -49.19
CA GLN A 103 -17.18 -19.21 -48.30
C GLN A 103 -18.51 -19.12 -47.53
N PRO A 104 -19.18 -20.27 -47.28
CA PRO A 104 -20.38 -20.30 -46.46
C PRO A 104 -20.04 -19.82 -45.04
N ALA A 105 -20.94 -19.04 -44.47
CA ALA A 105 -20.86 -18.52 -43.12
C ALA A 105 -20.74 -19.68 -42.11
N GLY A 106 -19.50 -20.09 -41.80
CA GLY A 106 -19.20 -20.79 -40.56
C GLY A 106 -19.47 -19.82 -39.43
N ALA A 107 -20.45 -20.12 -38.60
CA ALA A 107 -20.74 -19.40 -37.37
C ALA A 107 -19.42 -19.19 -36.61
N GLN A 108 -18.96 -17.94 -36.53
CA GLN A 108 -17.92 -17.56 -35.58
C GLN A 108 -18.44 -17.93 -34.21
N ALA A 109 -17.81 -18.93 -33.59
CA ALA A 109 -18.00 -19.25 -32.20
C ALA A 109 -17.90 -17.94 -31.41
N PRO A 110 -18.87 -17.64 -30.51
CA PRO A 110 -18.83 -16.42 -29.74
C PRO A 110 -17.49 -16.37 -29.00
N ALA A 111 -16.78 -15.25 -29.15
CA ALA A 111 -15.57 -14.96 -28.41
C ALA A 111 -15.83 -15.29 -26.93
N GLY A 112 -15.07 -16.25 -26.39
CA GLY A 112 -15.29 -16.77 -25.05
C GLY A 112 -15.34 -15.62 -24.04
N SER A 113 -16.40 -15.60 -23.24
CA SER A 113 -16.52 -14.70 -22.10
C SER A 113 -15.23 -14.76 -21.27
N PRO A 114 -14.75 -13.64 -20.71
CA PRO A 114 -13.57 -13.64 -19.86
C PRO A 114 -13.75 -14.68 -18.73
N PRO A 115 -12.70 -15.45 -18.39
CA PRO A 115 -12.79 -16.50 -17.38
C PRO A 115 -13.29 -15.90 -16.06
N SER A 116 -14.22 -16.59 -15.40
CA SER A 116 -14.75 -16.14 -14.12
C SER A 116 -13.63 -16.09 -13.05
N PRO A 117 -13.73 -15.23 -12.02
CA PRO A 117 -12.75 -15.17 -10.94
C PRO A 117 -12.51 -16.52 -10.25
N ALA A 118 -13.56 -17.33 -10.11
CA ALA A 118 -13.47 -18.69 -9.58
C ALA A 118 -12.61 -19.62 -10.47
N ARG A 119 -12.72 -19.49 -11.79
CA ARG A 119 -11.90 -20.24 -12.75
C ARG A 119 -10.43 -19.85 -12.65
N LEU A 120 -10.14 -18.56 -12.54
CA LEU A 120 -8.77 -18.06 -12.36
C LEU A 120 -8.16 -18.54 -11.03
N ALA A 121 -8.97 -18.63 -9.97
CA ALA A 121 -8.55 -19.16 -8.68
C ALA A 121 -8.20 -20.66 -8.75
N GLN A 122 -9.01 -21.46 -9.43
CA GLN A 122 -8.73 -22.88 -9.68
C GLN A 122 -7.49 -23.07 -10.58
N GLU A 123 -7.32 -22.25 -11.62
CA GLU A 123 -6.12 -22.26 -12.45
C GLU A 123 -4.86 -21.94 -11.64
N GLN A 124 -4.93 -21.03 -10.66
CA GLN A 124 -3.82 -20.79 -9.75
C GLN A 124 -3.47 -22.01 -8.89
N LEU A 125 -4.46 -22.72 -8.35
CA LEU A 125 -4.24 -23.95 -7.59
C LEU A 125 -3.63 -25.06 -8.47
N LEU A 126 -4.04 -25.16 -9.74
CA LEU A 126 -3.47 -26.10 -10.72
C LEU A 126 -2.01 -25.80 -11.07
N LEU A 127 -1.63 -24.52 -11.14
CA LEU A 127 -0.24 -24.13 -11.37
C LEU A 127 0.68 -24.55 -10.21
N ARG A 128 0.12 -24.82 -9.03
CA ARG A 128 0.85 -25.25 -7.82
C ARG A 128 0.90 -26.75 -7.62
N LEU A 129 0.32 -27.52 -8.54
CA LEU A 129 0.31 -28.97 -8.53
C LEU A 129 1.41 -29.50 -9.48
N PRO A 130 2.66 -29.71 -9.00
CA PRO A 130 3.70 -30.34 -9.80
C PRO A 130 3.39 -31.81 -10.06
N ALA A 131 3.81 -32.31 -11.22
CA ALA A 131 3.68 -33.72 -11.56
C ALA A 131 4.49 -34.62 -10.61
N GLY A 132 3.92 -35.77 -10.24
CA GLY A 132 4.52 -36.78 -9.36
C GLY A 132 4.46 -36.43 -7.87
N GLN A 133 3.65 -35.45 -7.46
CA GLN A 133 3.52 -35.07 -6.05
C GLN A 133 2.36 -35.83 -5.39
N PRO A 134 2.56 -36.45 -4.20
CA PRO A 134 1.47 -37.05 -3.45
C PRO A 134 0.60 -35.98 -2.78
N LEU A 135 -0.67 -36.30 -2.53
CA LEU A 135 -1.66 -35.40 -1.94
C LEU A 135 -1.15 -34.71 -0.65
N ASP A 136 -0.54 -35.46 0.27
CA ASP A 136 -0.06 -34.91 1.55
C ASP A 136 0.97 -33.78 1.35
N ARG A 137 1.86 -33.93 0.37
CA ARG A 137 2.87 -32.92 0.06
C ARG A 137 2.24 -31.68 -0.57
N TYR A 138 1.22 -31.88 -1.40
CA TYR A 138 0.46 -30.78 -1.98
C TYR A 138 -0.31 -29.99 -0.91
N LEU A 139 -0.99 -30.67 0.01
CA LEU A 139 -1.71 -30.00 1.12
C LEU A 139 -0.77 -29.23 2.04
N GLU A 140 0.43 -29.76 2.33
CA GLU A 140 1.43 -29.06 3.13
C GLU A 140 1.93 -27.77 2.44
N GLN A 141 2.06 -27.80 1.11
CA GLN A 141 2.38 -26.62 0.32
C GLN A 141 1.24 -25.58 0.38
N LEU A 142 -0.02 -26.02 0.30
CA LEU A 142 -1.18 -25.13 0.44
C LEU A 142 -1.27 -24.50 1.82
N ARG A 143 -0.93 -25.22 2.90
CA ARG A 143 -0.83 -24.64 4.25
C ARG A 143 0.19 -23.53 4.32
N SER A 144 1.39 -23.79 3.79
CA SER A 144 2.47 -22.81 3.75
C SER A 144 2.06 -21.57 2.95
N GLU A 145 1.34 -21.74 1.83
CA GLU A 145 0.80 -20.63 1.05
C GLU A 145 -0.29 -19.88 1.82
N PHE A 146 -1.23 -20.57 2.46
CA PHE A 146 -2.28 -19.96 3.25
C PHE A 146 -1.70 -19.00 4.30
N PHE A 147 -0.67 -19.42 5.03
CA PHE A 147 0.02 -18.57 6.00
C PHE A 147 0.68 -17.32 5.38
N ASN A 148 1.06 -17.36 4.09
CA ASN A 148 1.56 -16.18 3.41
C ASN A 148 0.42 -15.28 2.88
N LEU A 149 -0.77 -15.83 2.65
CA LEU A 149 -1.95 -15.09 2.18
C LEU A 149 -2.71 -14.44 3.35
N ASP A 150 -2.69 -15.06 4.52
CA ASP A 150 -3.25 -14.58 5.79
C ASP A 150 -2.32 -13.52 6.39
N ALA A 151 -2.64 -12.25 6.12
CA ALA A 151 -1.72 -11.14 6.34
C ALA A 151 -1.67 -10.74 7.81
N ASP A 152 -2.78 -10.88 8.54
CA ASP A 152 -2.86 -10.57 9.97
C ASP A 152 -2.73 -11.81 10.87
N SER A 153 -2.61 -13.00 10.27
CA SER A 153 -2.40 -14.29 10.95
C SER A 153 -3.57 -14.68 11.86
N ASP A 154 -4.80 -14.29 11.50
CA ASP A 154 -6.01 -14.61 12.26
C ASP A 154 -6.59 -16.01 11.94
N GLY A 155 -5.99 -16.72 10.97
CA GLY A 155 -6.37 -18.06 10.54
C GLY A 155 -7.45 -18.07 9.45
N LYS A 156 -7.80 -16.90 8.89
CA LYS A 156 -8.78 -16.73 7.83
C LYS A 156 -8.26 -15.77 6.76
N LEU A 157 -8.67 -15.98 5.51
CA LEU A 157 -8.51 -14.98 4.47
C LEU A 157 -9.77 -14.14 4.40
N THR A 158 -9.59 -12.83 4.40
CA THR A 158 -10.64 -11.82 4.34
C THR A 158 -10.26 -10.70 3.37
N PRO A 159 -11.18 -9.77 3.03
CA PRO A 159 -10.84 -8.58 2.28
C PRO A 159 -9.81 -7.68 2.98
N ARG A 160 -9.64 -7.78 4.31
CA ARG A 160 -8.64 -6.99 5.04
C ARG A 160 -7.23 -7.45 4.72
N ASP A 161 -7.02 -8.74 4.53
CA ASP A 161 -5.73 -9.30 4.11
C ASP A 161 -5.31 -8.77 2.75
N VAL A 162 -6.26 -8.66 1.81
CA VAL A 162 -6.03 -8.07 0.49
C VAL A 162 -5.54 -6.62 0.61
N GLU A 163 -6.19 -5.83 1.48
CA GLU A 163 -5.82 -4.43 1.72
C GLU A 163 -4.45 -4.33 2.40
N LEU A 164 -4.19 -5.16 3.42
CA LEU A 164 -2.92 -5.16 4.13
C LEU A 164 -1.75 -5.56 3.22
N HIS A 165 -1.91 -6.62 2.41
CA HIS A 165 -0.92 -6.98 1.39
C HIS A 165 -0.68 -5.84 0.40
N ALA A 166 -1.73 -5.19 -0.09
CA ALA A 166 -1.59 -4.08 -1.03
C ALA A 166 -0.82 -2.89 -0.41
N LEU A 167 -1.06 -2.60 0.87
CA LEU A 167 -0.32 -1.57 1.62
C LEU A 167 1.16 -1.96 1.79
N MET A 168 1.44 -3.20 2.17
CA MET A 168 2.81 -3.70 2.33
C MET A 168 3.58 -3.74 1.02
N GLU A 169 2.95 -4.19 -0.07
CA GLU A 169 3.52 -4.16 -1.41
C GLU A 169 3.86 -2.74 -1.86
N THR A 170 2.96 -1.77 -1.60
CA THR A 170 3.20 -0.36 -1.91
C THR A 170 4.33 0.22 -1.06
N ALA A 171 4.42 -0.14 0.21
CA ALA A 171 5.53 0.26 1.07
C ALA A 171 6.87 -0.32 0.58
N GLN A 172 6.90 -1.61 0.24
CA GLN A 172 8.08 -2.29 -0.26
C GLN A 172 8.55 -1.71 -1.61
N ALA A 173 7.62 -1.43 -2.52
CA ALA A 173 7.88 -0.78 -3.80
C ALA A 173 8.57 0.59 -3.60
N ARG A 174 8.05 1.41 -2.69
CA ARG A 174 8.67 2.71 -2.34
C ARG A 174 10.07 2.52 -1.77
N SER A 175 10.27 1.57 -0.86
CA SER A 175 11.60 1.29 -0.29
C SER A 175 12.63 0.91 -1.36
N VAL A 176 12.27 0.04 -2.30
CA VAL A 176 13.15 -0.36 -3.41
C VAL A 176 13.47 0.85 -4.31
N ALA A 177 12.47 1.66 -4.63
CA ALA A 177 12.67 2.87 -5.42
C ALA A 177 13.60 3.87 -4.72
N TRP A 178 13.40 4.10 -3.42
CA TRP A 178 14.29 4.95 -2.61
C TRP A 178 15.72 4.43 -2.57
N MET A 179 15.93 3.15 -2.28
CA MET A 179 17.27 2.54 -2.26
C MET A 179 17.98 2.67 -3.62
N SER A 180 17.24 2.63 -4.72
CA SER A 180 17.83 2.78 -6.06
C SER A 180 18.37 4.18 -6.35
N VAL A 181 17.86 5.21 -5.67
CA VAL A 181 18.26 6.61 -5.82
C VAL A 181 19.22 7.03 -4.71
N LEU A 182 18.96 6.67 -3.45
CA LEU A 182 19.79 7.02 -2.28
C LEU A 182 21.25 6.61 -2.40
N ARG A 183 21.57 5.55 -3.16
CA ARG A 183 22.97 5.17 -3.44
C ARG A 183 23.78 6.23 -4.21
N TYR A 184 23.09 7.19 -4.84
CA TYR A 184 23.67 8.30 -5.56
C TYR A 184 23.72 9.59 -4.72
N ASP A 185 23.04 9.65 -3.58
CA ASP A 185 23.08 10.78 -2.65
C ASP A 185 24.40 10.71 -1.88
N LEU A 186 25.40 11.48 -2.31
CA LEU A 186 26.76 11.37 -1.79
C LEU A 186 26.97 12.26 -0.56
N ASP A 187 26.17 13.30 -0.39
CA ASP A 187 26.27 14.23 0.75
C ASP A 187 25.18 14.02 1.82
N GLY A 188 24.17 13.20 1.53
CA GLY A 188 23.14 12.76 2.47
C GLY A 188 22.03 13.78 2.69
N ASP A 189 21.82 14.71 1.75
CA ASP A 189 20.81 15.76 1.87
C ASP A 189 19.39 15.31 1.47
N GLY A 190 19.25 14.07 0.99
CA GLY A 190 17.97 13.48 0.56
C GLY A 190 17.54 13.87 -0.86
N PHE A 191 18.40 14.56 -1.60
CA PHE A 191 18.26 14.87 -3.02
C PHE A 191 19.43 14.26 -3.80
N VAL A 192 19.22 13.99 -5.09
CA VAL A 192 20.28 13.48 -5.95
C VAL A 192 20.44 14.40 -7.15
N THR A 193 21.61 15.01 -7.25
CA THR A 193 22.00 15.88 -8.37
C THR A 193 22.67 15.10 -9.49
N GLU A 194 22.68 15.67 -10.71
CA GLU A 194 23.37 15.07 -11.86
C GLU A 194 24.85 14.78 -11.55
N ASP A 195 25.53 15.72 -10.87
CA ASP A 195 26.95 15.61 -10.55
C ASP A 195 27.24 14.44 -9.60
N GLU A 196 26.34 14.15 -8.68
CA GLU A 196 26.48 13.01 -7.78
C GLU A 196 26.26 11.68 -8.52
N VAL A 197 25.25 11.60 -9.38
CA VAL A 197 25.04 10.42 -10.24
C VAL A 197 26.27 10.17 -11.11
N ARG A 198 26.81 11.24 -11.72
CA ARG A 198 28.00 11.16 -12.58
C ARG A 198 29.23 10.67 -11.80
N ARG A 199 29.47 11.21 -10.60
CA ARG A 199 30.58 10.79 -9.73
C ARG A 199 30.45 9.34 -9.27
N SER A 200 29.27 8.95 -8.79
CA SER A 200 29.00 7.58 -8.31
C SER A 200 29.08 6.56 -9.46
N ALA A 201 28.46 6.84 -10.61
CA ALA A 201 28.54 5.94 -11.77
C ALA A 201 29.96 5.82 -12.33
N ALA A 202 30.75 6.91 -12.32
CA ALA A 202 32.16 6.86 -12.71
C ALA A 202 32.96 5.97 -11.76
N TYR A 203 32.71 6.08 -10.45
CA TYR A 203 33.31 5.25 -9.42
C TYR A 203 32.92 3.77 -9.55
N GLU A 204 31.67 3.43 -9.86
CA GLU A 204 31.25 2.05 -10.12
C GLU A 204 31.92 1.48 -11.38
N SER A 205 31.97 2.28 -12.46
CA SER A 205 32.57 1.87 -13.74
C SER A 205 34.08 1.59 -13.65
N ARG A 206 34.76 2.01 -12.57
CA ARG A 206 36.20 1.80 -12.38
C ARG A 206 36.58 0.32 -12.42
N TRP A 207 35.73 -0.55 -11.87
CA TRP A 207 35.96 -2.00 -11.85
C TRP A 207 35.81 -2.61 -13.24
N SER A 208 34.76 -2.22 -13.98
CA SER A 208 34.55 -2.66 -15.37
C SER A 208 35.65 -2.16 -16.31
N ARG A 209 36.13 -0.92 -16.12
CA ARG A 209 37.28 -0.36 -16.85
C ARG A 209 38.56 -1.17 -16.57
N ALA A 210 38.82 -1.51 -15.30
CA ALA A 210 39.97 -2.33 -14.93
C ALA A 210 39.91 -3.74 -15.54
N GLN A 211 38.72 -4.38 -15.58
CA GLN A 211 38.53 -5.68 -16.24
C GLN A 211 38.70 -5.60 -17.76
N SER A 212 38.22 -4.53 -18.40
CA SER A 212 38.37 -4.33 -19.85
C SER A 212 39.82 -4.10 -20.30
N MET A 213 40.70 -3.63 -19.39
CA MET A 213 42.14 -3.55 -19.65
C MET A 213 42.86 -4.91 -19.58
N ILE A 214 42.24 -5.94 -19.00
CA ILE A 214 42.81 -7.29 -18.83
C ILE A 214 42.27 -8.28 -19.87
N GLY A 215 41.20 -7.95 -20.60
CA GLY A 215 40.70 -8.76 -21.71
C GLY A 215 39.45 -8.16 -22.36
N LYS A 216 39.35 -8.26 -23.70
CA LYS A 216 38.30 -7.66 -24.53
C LYS A 216 36.89 -8.06 -24.07
N SER A 217 36.23 -7.20 -23.30
CA SER A 217 34.78 -7.23 -23.10
C SER A 217 34.10 -6.13 -23.93
N PRO A 218 32.97 -6.42 -24.61
CA PRO A 218 32.34 -5.54 -25.60
C PRO A 218 31.29 -4.60 -24.99
N LEU A 219 31.53 -4.03 -23.80
CA LEU A 219 30.52 -3.29 -23.02
C LEU A 219 30.82 -1.80 -22.93
N GLY A 220 30.76 -1.11 -24.07
CA GLY A 220 30.71 0.36 -24.19
C GLY A 220 31.90 1.13 -23.58
N SER A 221 32.04 2.40 -23.91
CA SER A 221 32.99 3.24 -23.17
C SER A 221 32.48 3.42 -21.73
N GLY A 222 33.38 3.51 -20.76
CA GLY A 222 32.99 3.79 -19.38
C GLY A 222 32.23 5.12 -19.22
N GLU A 223 32.25 5.99 -20.23
CA GLU A 223 31.45 7.22 -20.29
C GLU A 223 30.00 6.94 -20.72
N GLU A 224 29.76 6.02 -21.65
CA GLU A 224 28.40 5.62 -22.04
C GLU A 224 27.63 4.98 -20.88
N ALA A 225 28.31 4.24 -20.00
CA ALA A 225 27.69 3.71 -18.78
C ALA A 225 27.28 4.83 -17.82
N VAL A 226 28.15 5.82 -17.62
CA VAL A 226 27.87 7.00 -16.79
C VAL A 226 26.72 7.81 -17.36
N GLN A 227 26.73 8.07 -18.66
CA GLN A 227 25.67 8.85 -19.32
C GLN A 227 24.32 8.12 -19.28
N ARG A 228 24.30 6.78 -19.41
CA ARG A 228 23.08 5.99 -19.21
C ARG A 228 22.56 6.08 -17.79
N ALA A 229 23.43 6.02 -16.78
CA ALA A 229 23.04 6.18 -15.39
C ALA A 229 22.45 7.56 -15.12
N VAL A 230 23.12 8.63 -15.58
CA VAL A 230 22.63 10.01 -15.50
C VAL A 230 21.27 10.14 -16.18
N THR A 231 21.13 9.65 -17.41
CA THR A 231 19.86 9.73 -18.16
C THR A 231 18.73 8.98 -17.45
N THR A 232 19.01 7.80 -16.88
CA THR A 232 18.00 6.98 -16.21
C THR A 232 17.55 7.60 -14.90
N ILE A 233 18.48 8.12 -14.10
CA ILE A 233 18.17 8.73 -12.80
C ILE A 233 17.58 10.12 -12.98
N MET A 234 18.11 10.97 -13.85
CA MET A 234 17.56 12.31 -14.08
C MET A 234 16.22 12.29 -14.81
N ALA A 235 15.82 11.18 -15.45
CA ALA A 235 14.46 11.01 -15.95
C ALA A 235 13.40 10.98 -14.82
N LEU A 236 13.83 10.82 -13.56
CA LEU A 236 12.97 10.86 -12.37
C LEU A 236 12.60 12.28 -11.97
N ASP A 237 13.45 13.27 -12.29
CA ASP A 237 13.25 14.69 -11.99
C ASP A 237 12.03 15.22 -12.78
N THR A 238 10.87 15.14 -12.13
CA THR A 238 9.58 15.40 -12.77
C THR A 238 9.26 16.89 -12.71
N ASN A 239 9.68 17.56 -11.64
CA ASN A 239 9.52 19.01 -11.49
C ASN A 239 10.58 19.82 -12.27
N LYS A 240 11.61 19.15 -12.82
CA LYS A 240 12.73 19.72 -13.59
C LYS A 240 13.53 20.75 -12.80
N ASP A 241 13.69 20.53 -11.50
CA ASP A 241 14.47 21.43 -10.63
C ASP A 241 15.98 21.10 -10.63
N GLY A 242 16.40 20.09 -11.40
CA GLY A 242 17.79 19.68 -11.56
C GLY A 242 18.26 18.68 -10.50
N LYS A 243 17.35 18.20 -9.64
CA LYS A 243 17.64 17.20 -8.60
C LYS A 243 16.49 16.23 -8.45
N VAL A 244 16.79 15.00 -8.10
CA VAL A 244 15.78 13.96 -7.88
C VAL A 244 15.50 13.83 -6.40
N SER A 245 14.26 14.12 -6.00
CA SER A 245 13.81 13.87 -4.63
C SER A 245 13.37 12.42 -4.41
N LEU A 246 13.35 11.96 -3.16
CA LEU A 246 12.80 10.64 -2.80
C LEU A 246 11.31 10.49 -3.18
N ALA A 247 10.57 11.60 -3.17
CA ALA A 247 9.16 11.61 -3.56
C ALA A 247 8.98 11.37 -5.06
N GLU A 248 9.91 11.85 -5.89
CA GLU A 248 9.93 11.61 -7.33
C GLU A 248 10.41 10.20 -7.66
N ALA A 249 11.47 9.74 -6.98
CA ALA A 249 11.95 8.37 -7.07
C ALA A 249 10.83 7.35 -6.82
N ALA A 250 9.99 7.57 -5.80
CA ALA A 250 8.87 6.70 -5.46
C ALA A 250 7.80 6.58 -6.57
N LYS A 251 7.61 7.62 -7.38
CA LYS A 251 6.54 7.65 -8.40
C LYS A 251 6.92 6.91 -9.69
N PHE A 252 8.21 6.85 -10.01
CA PHE A 252 8.68 6.32 -11.30
C PHE A 252 8.43 4.82 -11.49
N ASN A 253 8.64 4.04 -10.43
CA ASN A 253 8.38 2.60 -10.48
C ASN A 253 6.95 2.22 -10.11
N GLU A 254 6.13 3.19 -9.70
CA GLU A 254 4.82 2.91 -9.15
C GLU A 254 3.90 2.28 -10.19
N ALA A 255 3.89 2.75 -11.44
CA ALA A 255 3.04 2.18 -12.49
C ALA A 255 3.47 0.75 -12.90
N SER A 256 4.75 0.56 -13.19
CA SER A 256 5.29 -0.73 -13.65
C SER A 256 5.25 -1.80 -12.55
N GLN A 257 5.57 -1.43 -11.30
CA GLN A 257 5.47 -2.34 -10.16
C GLN A 257 4.01 -2.61 -9.77
N ARG A 258 3.11 -1.61 -9.81
CA ARG A 258 1.67 -1.86 -9.61
C ARG A 258 1.15 -2.87 -10.61
N GLN A 259 1.58 -2.83 -11.86
CA GLN A 259 1.13 -3.79 -12.87
C GLN A 259 1.70 -5.21 -12.63
N ALA A 260 2.97 -5.33 -12.23
CA ALA A 260 3.56 -6.61 -11.86
C ALA A 260 2.90 -7.21 -10.59
N SER A 261 2.68 -6.40 -9.56
CA SER A 261 2.02 -6.80 -8.31
C SER A 261 0.52 -7.07 -8.50
N ALA A 262 -0.15 -6.37 -9.43
CA ALA A 262 -1.55 -6.62 -9.74
C ALA A 262 -1.79 -8.03 -10.33
N LEU A 263 -0.78 -8.62 -10.97
CA LEU A 263 -0.87 -9.95 -11.57
C LEU A 263 -0.34 -11.06 -10.64
N ASN A 264 0.74 -10.81 -9.90
CA ASN A 264 1.44 -11.86 -9.14
C ASN A 264 1.68 -11.55 -7.65
N GLY A 265 1.25 -10.38 -7.17
CA GLY A 265 1.36 -9.97 -5.77
C GLY A 265 0.50 -10.84 -4.84
N PHE A 266 0.84 -10.83 -3.55
CA PHE A 266 0.03 -11.49 -2.52
C PHE A 266 -1.37 -10.92 -2.47
N ALA A 267 -1.55 -9.61 -2.67
CA ALA A 267 -2.88 -9.01 -2.73
C ALA A 267 -3.74 -9.60 -3.87
N ALA A 268 -3.13 -9.88 -5.03
CA ALA A 268 -3.82 -10.51 -6.16
C ALA A 268 -4.15 -11.98 -5.89
N LYS A 269 -3.21 -12.73 -5.30
CA LYS A 269 -3.41 -14.13 -4.92
C LYS A 269 -4.49 -14.29 -3.85
N THR A 270 -4.52 -13.45 -2.82
CA THR A 270 -5.54 -13.48 -1.78
C THR A 270 -6.94 -13.20 -2.36
N ARG A 271 -7.07 -12.24 -3.29
CA ARG A 271 -8.35 -12.01 -4.00
C ARG A 271 -8.82 -13.23 -4.78
N LEU A 272 -7.90 -13.93 -5.44
CA LEU A 272 -8.22 -15.14 -6.18
C LEU A 272 -8.61 -16.28 -5.23
N ALA A 273 -7.88 -16.47 -4.13
CA ALA A 273 -8.26 -17.44 -3.09
C ALA A 273 -9.68 -17.18 -2.55
N LEU A 274 -10.05 -15.92 -2.29
CA LEU A 274 -11.39 -15.53 -1.87
C LEU A 274 -12.49 -15.76 -2.93
N ALA A 275 -12.12 -15.98 -4.20
CA ALA A 275 -13.05 -16.33 -5.26
C ALA A 275 -13.32 -17.84 -5.37
N LEU A 276 -12.63 -18.68 -4.58
CA LEU A 276 -12.89 -20.12 -4.52
C LEU A 276 -14.29 -20.38 -3.95
N GLU A 277 -14.93 -21.47 -4.41
CA GLU A 277 -16.28 -21.82 -3.97
C GLU A 277 -16.37 -22.17 -2.48
N ALA A 278 -15.25 -22.55 -1.87
CA ALA A 278 -15.16 -22.80 -0.43
C ALA A 278 -15.23 -21.52 0.42
N ALA A 279 -15.13 -20.32 -0.19
CA ALA A 279 -15.26 -19.06 0.51
C ALA A 279 -16.74 -18.80 0.85
N THR A 280 -17.04 -18.61 2.13
CA THR A 280 -18.40 -18.34 2.61
C THR A 280 -18.47 -16.90 3.11
N SER A 281 -19.45 -16.13 2.65
CA SER A 281 -19.61 -14.71 3.03
C SER A 281 -18.38 -13.83 2.80
N GLY A 282 -17.49 -14.21 1.87
CA GLY A 282 -16.23 -13.49 1.61
C GLY A 282 -15.10 -13.78 2.61
N GLU A 283 -15.24 -14.81 3.43
CA GLU A 283 -14.18 -15.36 4.28
C GLU A 283 -13.78 -16.76 3.80
N LEU A 284 -12.49 -17.10 3.88
CA LEU A 284 -11.99 -18.44 3.59
C LEU A 284 -11.10 -18.92 4.72
N SER A 285 -11.52 -19.96 5.43
CA SER A 285 -10.70 -20.60 6.46
C SER A 285 -9.61 -21.47 5.85
N ARG A 286 -8.56 -21.77 6.62
CA ARG A 286 -7.52 -22.72 6.22
C ARG A 286 -8.09 -24.06 5.77
N ALA A 287 -9.05 -24.61 6.52
CA ALA A 287 -9.70 -25.88 6.19
C ALA A 287 -10.47 -25.80 4.87
N GLY A 288 -11.13 -24.66 4.59
CA GLY A 288 -11.81 -24.44 3.30
C GLY A 288 -10.84 -24.35 2.13
N TYR A 289 -9.69 -23.69 2.33
CA TYR A 289 -8.63 -23.59 1.31
C TYR A 289 -7.99 -24.95 1.00
N GLU A 290 -7.67 -25.74 2.04
CA GLU A 290 -7.17 -27.12 1.89
C GLU A 290 -8.20 -28.02 1.19
N ALA A 291 -9.47 -27.96 1.58
CA ALA A 291 -10.53 -28.76 0.96
C ALA A 291 -10.75 -28.43 -0.53
N ALA A 292 -10.64 -27.15 -0.90
CA ALA A 292 -10.72 -26.73 -2.30
C ALA A 292 -9.54 -27.30 -3.11
N GLY A 293 -8.33 -27.28 -2.56
CA GLY A 293 -7.16 -27.90 -3.15
C GLY A 293 -7.27 -29.41 -3.27
N GLU A 294 -7.72 -30.10 -2.21
CA GLU A 294 -7.95 -31.55 -2.24
C GLU A 294 -8.97 -31.95 -3.29
N THR A 295 -10.07 -31.20 -3.41
CA THR A 295 -11.10 -31.43 -4.44
C THR A 295 -10.50 -31.33 -5.83
N LEU A 296 -9.64 -30.33 -6.06
CA LEU A 296 -8.94 -30.17 -7.32
C LEU A 296 -7.95 -31.31 -7.57
N PHE A 297 -7.17 -31.70 -6.56
CA PHE A 297 -6.21 -32.80 -6.67
C PHE A 297 -6.91 -34.08 -7.13
N ARG A 298 -7.99 -34.47 -6.44
CA ARG A 298 -8.79 -35.66 -6.78
C ARG A 298 -9.49 -35.57 -8.13
N ALA A 299 -9.74 -34.36 -8.64
CA ALA A 299 -10.29 -34.16 -9.97
C ALA A 299 -9.22 -34.35 -11.07
N VAL A 300 -7.94 -34.18 -10.74
CA VAL A 300 -6.82 -34.41 -11.66
C VAL A 300 -6.33 -35.87 -11.58
N ASP A 301 -6.18 -36.40 -10.36
CA ASP A 301 -5.83 -37.81 -10.06
C ASP A 301 -6.99 -38.75 -10.45
N THR A 302 -6.99 -39.14 -11.72
CA THR A 302 -8.07 -39.87 -12.38
C THR A 302 -7.94 -41.36 -12.16
N ASP A 303 -6.71 -41.87 -12.02
CA ASP A 303 -6.47 -43.28 -11.70
C ASP A 303 -6.54 -43.59 -10.20
N HIS A 304 -6.65 -42.55 -9.37
CA HIS A 304 -6.81 -42.62 -7.91
C HIS A 304 -5.63 -43.31 -7.22
N ASP A 305 -4.43 -43.21 -7.80
CA ASP A 305 -3.21 -43.77 -7.22
C ASP A 305 -2.62 -42.90 -6.09
N GLY A 306 -3.20 -41.71 -5.86
CA GLY A 306 -2.80 -40.76 -4.84
C GLY A 306 -1.67 -39.82 -5.27
N ASN A 307 -1.25 -39.87 -6.53
CA ASN A 307 -0.23 -39.03 -7.15
C ASN A 307 -0.74 -38.49 -8.48
N VAL A 308 -0.47 -37.22 -8.75
CA VAL A 308 -0.85 -36.62 -10.04
C VAL A 308 0.27 -36.82 -11.05
N SER A 309 0.08 -37.71 -12.01
CA SER A 309 1.03 -37.93 -13.09
C SER A 309 1.12 -36.73 -14.05
N GLN A 310 2.21 -36.65 -14.82
CA GLN A 310 2.36 -35.61 -15.83
C GLN A 310 1.27 -35.71 -16.92
N GLN A 311 0.81 -36.93 -17.21
CA GLN A 311 -0.19 -37.19 -18.22
C GLN A 311 -1.59 -36.72 -17.76
N GLU A 312 -1.99 -37.05 -16.54
CA GLU A 312 -3.26 -36.59 -15.94
C GLU A 312 -3.34 -35.07 -15.87
N LEU A 313 -2.25 -34.40 -15.47
CA LEU A 313 -2.21 -32.94 -15.42
C LEU A 313 -2.34 -32.32 -16.82
N MET A 314 -1.77 -32.94 -17.86
CA MET A 314 -1.92 -32.49 -19.24
C MET A 314 -3.33 -32.74 -19.78
N GLU A 315 -3.93 -33.88 -19.46
CA GLU A 315 -5.29 -34.25 -19.85
C GLU A 315 -6.31 -33.32 -19.20
N PHE A 316 -6.18 -33.05 -17.90
CA PHE A 316 -7.03 -32.11 -17.18
C PHE A 316 -6.94 -30.68 -17.74
N ARG A 317 -5.73 -30.21 -18.12
CA ARG A 317 -5.56 -28.89 -18.77
C ARG A 317 -6.16 -28.80 -20.17
N ARG A 318 -6.25 -29.94 -20.88
CA ARG A 318 -6.86 -30.01 -22.22
C ARG A 318 -8.37 -30.18 -22.15
N ALA A 319 -8.90 -30.73 -21.07
CA ALA A 319 -10.33 -30.87 -20.86
C ALA A 319 -10.97 -29.47 -20.70
N PRO A 320 -12.04 -29.15 -21.46
CA PRO A 320 -12.87 -28.02 -21.10
C PRO A 320 -13.49 -28.31 -19.74
N MET A 321 -13.07 -27.57 -18.71
CA MET A 321 -13.66 -27.73 -17.37
C MET A 321 -15.19 -27.69 -17.47
N PRO A 322 -15.90 -28.62 -16.80
CA PRO A 322 -17.35 -28.56 -16.77
C PRO A 322 -17.78 -27.20 -16.19
N PRO A 323 -18.78 -26.52 -16.79
CA PRO A 323 -19.37 -25.36 -16.15
C PRO A 323 -19.83 -25.77 -14.75
N SER A 324 -19.71 -24.86 -13.78
CA SER A 324 -20.18 -25.06 -12.40
C SER A 324 -21.50 -25.83 -12.41
N ILE A 325 -21.55 -26.95 -11.68
CA ILE A 325 -22.57 -28.01 -11.79
C ILE A 325 -24.01 -27.50 -11.57
N ASP A 326 -24.19 -26.26 -11.13
CA ASP A 326 -25.49 -25.61 -11.00
C ASP A 326 -25.48 -24.13 -11.49
N PRO A 327 -26.03 -23.84 -12.69
CA PRO A 327 -26.18 -22.46 -13.16
C PRO A 327 -27.10 -21.61 -12.27
N GLU A 328 -28.03 -22.21 -11.51
CA GLU A 328 -28.85 -21.47 -10.56
C GLU A 328 -28.02 -21.03 -9.34
N ALA A 329 -27.11 -21.89 -8.85
CA ALA A 329 -26.19 -21.51 -7.78
C ALA A 329 -25.23 -20.39 -8.21
N ALA A 330 -24.80 -20.37 -9.47
CA ALA A 330 -24.00 -19.27 -10.02
C ALA A 330 -24.79 -17.95 -10.06
N GLN A 331 -26.06 -17.97 -10.48
CA GLN A 331 -26.92 -16.79 -10.51
C GLN A 331 -27.23 -16.24 -9.11
N ARG A 332 -27.53 -17.11 -8.15
CA ARG A 332 -27.78 -16.72 -6.75
C ARG A 332 -26.57 -16.00 -6.15
N ARG A 333 -25.36 -16.50 -6.39
CA ARG A 333 -24.10 -15.87 -5.95
C ARG A 333 -23.87 -14.51 -6.59
N GLN A 334 -24.16 -14.35 -7.88
CA GLN A 334 -24.06 -13.05 -8.55
C GLN A 334 -25.03 -12.02 -7.95
N PHE A 335 -26.27 -12.43 -7.67
CA PHE A 335 -27.25 -11.56 -7.03
C PHE A 335 -26.79 -11.13 -5.62
N GLU A 336 -26.32 -12.08 -4.82
CA GLU A 336 -25.81 -11.81 -3.46
C GLU A 336 -24.58 -10.89 -3.48
N GLN A 337 -23.63 -11.13 -4.41
CA GLN A 337 -22.48 -10.26 -4.61
C GLN A 337 -22.88 -8.84 -5.04
N ALA A 338 -23.85 -8.71 -5.93
CA ALA A 338 -24.37 -7.41 -6.36
C ALA A 338 -25.07 -6.67 -5.21
N GLU A 339 -25.82 -7.39 -4.38
CA GLU A 339 -26.47 -6.82 -3.19
C GLU A 339 -25.42 -6.34 -2.17
N LEU A 340 -24.38 -7.16 -1.92
CA LEU A 340 -23.28 -6.79 -1.02
C LEU A 340 -22.50 -5.59 -1.56
N ALA A 341 -22.21 -5.56 -2.87
CA ALA A 341 -21.55 -4.42 -3.52
C ALA A 341 -22.38 -3.15 -3.39
N ARG A 342 -23.70 -3.23 -3.59
CA ARG A 342 -24.62 -2.12 -3.39
C ARG A 342 -24.63 -1.64 -1.94
N LYS A 343 -24.73 -2.55 -0.97
CA LYS A 343 -24.67 -2.22 0.47
C LYS A 343 -23.35 -1.55 0.84
N ARG A 344 -22.22 -2.03 0.29
CA ARG A 344 -20.90 -1.40 0.46
C ARG A 344 -20.85 0.00 -0.13
N GLN A 345 -21.36 0.19 -1.35
CA GLN A 345 -21.39 1.51 -1.97
C GLN A 345 -22.19 2.51 -1.14
N ILE A 346 -23.38 2.10 -0.65
CA ILE A 346 -24.19 2.92 0.25
C ILE A 346 -23.43 3.27 1.54
N ALA A 347 -22.69 2.33 2.13
CA ALA A 347 -21.89 2.58 3.32
C ALA A 347 -20.74 3.59 3.05
N ILE A 348 -20.05 3.46 1.91
CA ILE A 348 -19.00 4.39 1.48
C ILE A 348 -19.57 5.79 1.25
N ASP A 349 -20.72 5.88 0.58
CA ASP A 349 -21.37 7.16 0.31
C ASP A 349 -21.87 7.83 1.60
N ALA A 350 -22.40 7.03 2.55
CA ALA A 350 -22.78 7.51 3.87
C ALA A 350 -21.55 7.97 4.69
N GLU A 351 -20.41 7.30 4.56
CA GLU A 351 -19.16 7.70 5.20
C GLU A 351 -18.61 9.01 4.61
N ARG A 352 -18.62 9.15 3.28
CA ARG A 352 -18.27 10.41 2.61
C ARG A 352 -19.19 11.54 3.00
N ALA A 353 -20.50 11.29 3.10
CA ALA A 353 -21.47 12.29 3.53
C ALA A 353 -21.25 12.73 4.98
N ALA A 354 -20.91 11.80 5.88
CA ALA A 354 -20.63 12.13 7.28
C ALA A 354 -19.41 13.05 7.46
N CYS A 355 -18.42 12.95 6.56
CA CYS A 355 -17.22 13.78 6.56
C CYS A 355 -17.24 14.90 5.51
N GLY A 356 -18.40 15.13 4.88
CA GLY A 356 -18.57 16.18 3.90
C GLY A 356 -18.40 17.57 4.52
N MET A 357 -17.45 18.34 4.00
CA MET A 357 -17.35 19.75 4.36
C MET A 357 -18.32 20.56 3.54
N PRO A 358 -18.92 21.58 4.14
CA PRO A 358 -19.71 22.52 3.37
C PRO A 358 -18.87 23.26 2.30
N PRO A 359 -19.47 23.73 1.19
CA PRO A 359 -18.73 24.39 0.12
C PRO A 359 -18.05 25.70 0.57
N VAL A 360 -16.91 26.03 -0.04
CA VAL A 360 -16.22 27.32 0.13
C VAL A 360 -16.58 28.27 -1.00
N SER A 361 -16.69 29.57 -0.75
CA SER A 361 -16.71 30.55 -1.83
C SER A 361 -15.35 30.68 -2.50
N GLU A 362 -15.32 30.97 -3.80
CA GLU A 362 -14.08 31.14 -4.58
C GLU A 362 -13.19 32.28 -4.06
N LYS A 363 -13.75 33.21 -3.30
CA LYS A 363 -13.05 34.38 -2.75
C LYS A 363 -12.50 34.14 -1.34
N ALA A 364 -12.89 33.05 -0.68
CA ALA A 364 -12.51 32.81 0.70
C ALA A 364 -11.11 32.20 0.82
N LYS A 365 -10.34 32.75 1.75
CA LYS A 365 -9.07 32.17 2.19
C LYS A 365 -9.35 31.05 3.18
N VAL A 366 -8.90 29.85 2.85
CA VAL A 366 -9.02 28.68 3.74
C VAL A 366 -7.91 28.72 4.78
N VAL A 367 -8.31 28.74 6.05
CA VAL A 367 -7.41 28.67 7.20
C VAL A 367 -7.66 27.37 7.93
N LEU A 368 -6.61 26.60 8.17
CA LEU A 368 -6.67 25.35 8.92
C LEU A 368 -5.93 25.52 10.24
N LEU A 369 -6.63 25.29 11.35
CA LEU A 369 -6.09 25.35 12.70
C LEU A 369 -6.10 23.95 13.31
N GLY A 370 -4.97 23.58 13.88
CA GLY A 370 -4.79 22.35 14.64
C GLY A 370 -4.46 22.67 16.09
N ALA A 371 -5.01 21.88 17.02
CA ALA A 371 -4.60 21.94 18.42
C ALA A 371 -4.68 20.55 19.08
N TYR A 372 -3.74 20.23 19.96
CA TYR A 372 -3.93 19.11 20.87
C TYR A 372 -4.97 19.48 21.95
N GLN A 373 -4.67 20.53 22.70
CA GLN A 373 -5.55 21.16 23.68
C GLN A 373 -5.22 22.65 23.75
N THR A 374 -6.10 23.47 24.33
CA THR A 374 -5.83 24.89 24.56
C THR A 374 -5.37 25.12 26.00
N GLU A 375 -4.70 26.24 26.27
CA GLU A 375 -4.11 26.52 27.59
C GLU A 375 -5.15 26.74 28.70
N SER A 376 -6.38 27.12 28.34
CA SER A 376 -7.45 27.41 29.30
C SER A 376 -8.48 26.29 29.39
N LEU A 377 -8.99 26.06 30.60
CA LEU A 377 -10.14 25.20 30.87
C LEU A 377 -11.45 25.97 30.75
N SER A 378 -12.48 25.29 30.26
CA SER A 378 -13.83 25.83 30.20
C SER A 378 -14.53 25.67 31.55
N SER A 379 -15.26 26.71 31.98
CA SER A 379 -16.21 26.62 33.09
C SER A 379 -17.53 25.95 32.70
N VAL A 380 -17.70 25.62 31.41
CA VAL A 380 -18.86 24.94 30.84
C VAL A 380 -18.41 23.61 30.22
N THR A 381 -19.12 22.53 30.52
CA THR A 381 -18.89 21.23 29.88
C THR A 381 -19.79 21.05 28.65
N ILE A 382 -19.29 20.31 27.67
CA ILE A 382 -19.98 19.83 26.47
C ILE A 382 -19.71 18.33 26.37
N GLY A 383 -20.73 17.54 26.02
CA GLY A 383 -20.65 16.08 26.10
C GLY A 383 -21.02 15.56 27.50
N GLN A 384 -20.17 14.72 28.08
CA GLN A 384 -20.41 14.11 29.39
C GLN A 384 -19.83 14.95 30.55
N GLN A 385 -20.45 14.85 31.74
CA GLN A 385 -20.06 15.67 32.90
C GLN A 385 -18.64 15.39 33.43
N ASP A 386 -18.08 14.22 33.10
CA ASP A 386 -16.73 13.77 33.47
C ASP A 386 -15.69 14.02 32.37
N THR A 387 -16.06 14.76 31.32
CA THR A 387 -15.17 15.13 30.21
C THR A 387 -14.53 16.48 30.48
N GLU A 388 -13.21 16.53 30.46
CA GLU A 388 -12.46 17.79 30.52
C GLU A 388 -12.63 18.56 29.22
N VAL A 389 -13.11 19.80 29.33
CA VAL A 389 -13.36 20.68 28.19
C VAL A 389 -12.47 21.90 28.29
N TYR A 390 -11.76 22.17 27.20
CA TYR A 390 -10.88 23.31 27.08
C TYR A 390 -11.59 24.51 26.43
N ALA A 391 -11.04 25.70 26.59
CA ALA A 391 -11.52 26.94 25.99
C ALA A 391 -10.40 27.63 25.21
N GLY A 392 -10.61 27.82 23.90
CA GLY A 392 -9.70 28.54 23.01
C GLY A 392 -10.27 29.88 22.59
N ARG A 393 -9.47 30.93 22.51
CA ARG A 393 -9.89 32.24 21.98
C ARG A 393 -9.25 32.51 20.63
N ILE A 394 -10.06 32.87 19.64
CA ILE A 394 -9.63 33.25 18.30
C ILE A 394 -10.06 34.70 18.06
N ASN A 395 -9.08 35.59 17.89
CA ASN A 395 -9.33 36.98 17.52
C ASN A 395 -9.13 37.15 16.01
N VAL A 396 -10.19 37.55 15.31
CA VAL A 396 -10.15 37.77 13.87
C VAL A 396 -9.72 39.21 13.60
N GLU A 397 -8.58 39.38 12.95
CA GLU A 397 -8.11 40.70 12.57
C GLU A 397 -8.95 41.29 11.42
N PRO A 398 -9.08 42.63 11.33
CA PRO A 398 -9.73 43.27 10.19
C PRO A 398 -9.03 42.93 8.86
N GLY A 399 -9.80 42.87 7.77
CA GLY A 399 -9.28 42.55 6.45
C GLY A 399 -10.38 42.40 5.40
N LYS A 400 -10.00 42.39 4.12
CA LYS A 400 -10.94 42.44 2.99
C LYS A 400 -11.39 41.06 2.50
N ASP A 401 -10.54 40.05 2.67
CA ASP A 401 -10.83 38.71 2.16
C ASP A 401 -11.67 37.91 3.17
N PRO A 402 -12.73 37.23 2.72
CA PRO A 402 -13.50 36.32 3.57
C PRO A 402 -12.65 35.11 3.99
N LEU A 403 -12.98 34.53 5.13
CA LEU A 403 -12.25 33.41 5.75
C LEU A 403 -13.15 32.18 5.84
N TYR A 404 -12.63 31.05 5.39
CA TYR A 404 -13.20 29.73 5.61
C TYR A 404 -12.30 28.98 6.59
N LEU A 405 -12.77 28.83 7.82
CA LEU A 405 -11.97 28.30 8.91
C LEU A 405 -12.29 26.83 9.14
N VAL A 406 -11.26 26.00 9.22
CA VAL A 406 -11.36 24.60 9.62
C VAL A 406 -10.54 24.40 10.89
N ILE A 407 -11.15 23.86 11.93
CA ILE A 407 -10.51 23.65 13.22
C ILE A 407 -10.57 22.16 13.58
N ALA A 408 -9.41 21.55 13.76
CA ALA A 408 -9.27 20.17 14.22
C ALA A 408 -8.54 20.13 15.56
N SER A 409 -9.26 19.71 16.60
CA SER A 409 -8.72 19.58 17.96
C SER A 409 -8.58 18.11 18.36
N PHE A 410 -7.64 17.77 19.24
CA PHE A 410 -7.66 16.45 19.89
C PHE A 410 -8.70 16.44 21.01
N SER A 411 -8.53 17.30 22.01
CA SER A 411 -9.39 17.39 23.19
C SER A 411 -10.67 18.20 22.93
N PRO A 412 -11.78 17.89 23.63
CA PRO A 412 -13.00 18.68 23.57
C PRO A 412 -12.74 20.15 23.87
N THR A 413 -13.11 21.04 22.93
CA THR A 413 -12.74 22.46 23.01
C THR A 413 -13.90 23.35 22.59
N ILE A 414 -14.15 24.42 23.36
CA ILE A 414 -15.05 25.52 23.00
C ILE A 414 -14.22 26.68 22.45
N TRP A 415 -14.45 27.02 21.18
CA TRP A 415 -13.77 28.10 20.48
C TRP A 415 -14.57 29.41 20.56
N GLN A 416 -13.99 30.41 21.22
CA GLN A 416 -14.57 31.73 21.40
C GLN A 416 -14.00 32.71 20.37
N PHE A 417 -14.85 33.19 19.48
CA PHE A 417 -14.47 34.15 18.43
C PHE A 417 -14.73 35.59 18.86
N GLY A 418 -13.81 36.48 18.51
CA GLY A 418 -13.93 37.92 18.67
C GLY A 418 -13.24 38.67 17.52
N GLY A 419 -13.35 40.01 17.53
CA GLY A 419 -12.79 40.86 16.48
C GLY A 419 -13.71 40.97 15.26
N ALA A 420 -13.12 40.99 14.06
CA ALA A 420 -13.78 41.15 12.76
C ALA A 420 -14.45 39.85 12.26
N VAL A 421 -15.34 39.28 13.07
CA VAL A 421 -15.99 37.98 12.81
C VAL A 421 -16.88 37.96 11.56
N GLU A 422 -17.29 39.13 11.07
CA GLU A 422 -18.02 39.29 9.82
C GLU A 422 -17.25 38.77 8.59
N ARG A 423 -15.92 38.70 8.69
CA ARG A 423 -15.05 38.10 7.66
C ARG A 423 -15.20 36.59 7.56
N ILE A 424 -15.65 35.93 8.63
CA ILE A 424 -15.82 34.48 8.64
C ILE A 424 -17.08 34.14 7.85
N GLU A 425 -16.87 33.50 6.70
CA GLU A 425 -17.94 32.91 5.90
C GLU A 425 -18.43 31.61 6.55
N ARG A 426 -17.49 30.78 7.03
CA ARG A 426 -17.79 29.48 7.64
C ARG A 426 -16.72 29.07 8.65
N VAL A 427 -17.15 28.38 9.70
CA VAL A 427 -16.29 27.61 10.60
C VAL A 427 -16.71 26.14 10.57
N VAL A 428 -15.80 25.26 10.19
CA VAL A 428 -15.95 23.81 10.33
C VAL A 428 -15.13 23.34 11.52
N VAL A 429 -15.75 22.69 12.49
CA VAL A 429 -15.08 22.27 13.73
C VAL A 429 -15.20 20.77 13.94
N THR A 430 -14.10 20.17 14.38
CA THR A 430 -14.07 18.78 14.85
C THR A 430 -13.14 18.61 16.05
N SER A 431 -13.40 17.56 16.83
CA SER A 431 -12.54 17.06 17.89
C SER A 431 -12.34 15.56 17.70
N SER A 432 -11.13 15.05 17.97
CA SER A 432 -10.83 13.63 17.85
C SER A 432 -11.33 12.84 19.06
N SER A 433 -11.24 13.41 20.25
CA SER A 433 -11.79 12.86 21.47
C SER A 433 -13.26 13.25 21.64
N ASN A 434 -14.06 12.27 22.07
CA ASN A 434 -15.47 12.41 22.42
C ASN A 434 -15.75 12.10 23.92
N GLY A 435 -14.71 11.95 24.76
CA GLY A 435 -14.86 11.71 26.20
C GLY A 435 -13.93 10.64 26.79
N ARG A 436 -14.28 10.15 27.97
CA ARG A 436 -13.41 9.39 28.90
C ARG A 436 -13.00 7.98 28.47
N SER A 437 -13.68 7.38 27.48
CA SER A 437 -13.48 5.97 27.10
C SER A 437 -12.84 5.75 25.73
N GLY A 438 -12.28 6.80 25.13
CA GLY A 438 -11.70 6.75 23.78
C GLY A 438 -12.72 7.04 22.68
N SER A 439 -12.20 7.43 21.53
CA SER A 439 -12.96 7.91 20.37
C SER A 439 -13.79 6.79 19.74
N ASP A 440 -15.12 6.83 19.91
CA ASP A 440 -16.00 6.13 18.98
C ASP A 440 -15.97 6.93 17.67
N PRO A 441 -15.38 6.39 16.59
CA PRO A 441 -15.25 7.12 15.33
C PRO A 441 -16.61 7.38 14.67
N LYS A 442 -17.70 6.75 15.14
CA LYS A 442 -19.05 6.99 14.61
C LYS A 442 -19.77 8.12 15.31
N GLN A 443 -19.27 8.59 16.45
CA GLN A 443 -19.88 9.70 17.19
C GLN A 443 -19.42 11.05 16.65
N GLY A 444 -20.30 12.04 16.78
CA GLY A 444 -19.99 13.42 16.44
C GLY A 444 -18.89 13.99 17.33
N PRO A 445 -18.19 15.03 16.86
CA PRO A 445 -17.17 15.72 17.63
C PRO A 445 -17.78 16.43 18.84
N VAL A 446 -17.05 16.43 19.95
CA VAL A 446 -17.39 17.19 21.15
C VAL A 446 -16.63 18.51 21.08
N ALA A 447 -17.21 19.47 20.36
CA ALA A 447 -16.64 20.81 20.21
C ALA A 447 -17.74 21.87 20.29
N GLY A 448 -17.35 23.09 20.67
CA GLY A 448 -18.25 24.24 20.76
C GLY A 448 -17.69 25.44 20.03
N VAL A 449 -18.60 26.34 19.61
CA VAL A 449 -18.24 27.63 18.99
C VAL A 449 -19.13 28.71 19.56
N THR A 450 -18.55 29.85 19.94
CA THR A 450 -19.28 31.05 20.36
C THR A 450 -18.76 32.28 19.63
N GLY A 451 -19.61 33.30 19.45
CA GLY A 451 -19.24 34.56 18.77
C GLY A 451 -19.43 34.55 17.25
N ILE A 452 -19.91 33.44 16.67
CA ILE A 452 -20.24 33.30 15.25
C ILE A 452 -21.72 32.93 15.12
N ALA A 453 -22.37 33.43 14.06
CA ALA A 453 -23.76 33.08 13.76
C ALA A 453 -23.90 31.57 13.46
N ARG A 454 -24.97 30.96 13.98
CA ARG A 454 -25.18 29.49 13.95
C ARG A 454 -25.13 28.90 12.54
N ASP A 455 -25.70 29.61 11.56
CA ASP A 455 -25.75 29.22 10.14
C ASP A 455 -24.36 29.17 9.48
N ARG A 456 -23.35 29.82 10.07
CA ARG A 456 -21.95 29.80 9.61
C ARG A 456 -21.10 28.76 10.33
N VAL A 457 -21.64 28.04 11.31
CA VAL A 457 -20.91 27.00 12.05
C VAL A 457 -21.37 25.62 11.57
N SER A 458 -20.41 24.73 11.34
CA SER A 458 -20.68 23.35 10.96
C SER A 458 -19.77 22.41 11.76
N PHE A 459 -20.38 21.38 12.34
CA PHE A 459 -19.65 20.28 12.97
C PHE A 459 -19.58 19.12 11.99
N LEU A 460 -18.44 18.46 11.89
CA LEU A 460 -18.35 17.24 11.09
C LEU A 460 -19.24 16.16 11.71
N GLY A 461 -19.80 15.27 10.88
CA GLY A 461 -20.71 14.23 11.37
C GLY A 461 -20.01 13.17 12.24
N ARG A 462 -18.68 13.11 12.20
CA ARG A 462 -17.85 12.18 12.97
C ARG A 462 -16.56 12.83 13.45
N SER A 463 -16.07 12.36 14.60
CA SER A 463 -14.80 12.78 15.22
C SER A 463 -13.55 12.41 14.40
N ASN A 464 -13.62 11.32 13.61
CA ASN A 464 -12.48 10.80 12.85
C ASN A 464 -12.35 11.35 11.42
N CYS A 465 -13.21 12.29 11.01
CA CYS A 465 -13.19 12.84 9.65
C CYS A 465 -11.91 13.61 9.33
N MET A 466 -11.22 14.12 10.35
CA MET A 466 -9.95 14.81 10.20
C MET A 466 -9.07 14.57 11.41
N ARG A 467 -7.77 14.33 11.15
CA ARG A 467 -6.77 14.31 12.20
C ARG A 467 -6.41 15.73 12.63
N TYR A 468 -6.35 15.95 13.92
CA TYR A 468 -5.71 17.14 14.48
C TYR A 468 -4.20 17.12 14.19
N PHE A 469 -3.58 18.28 14.36
CA PHE A 469 -2.13 18.46 14.42
C PHE A 469 -1.86 19.58 15.42
N ASP A 470 -0.67 19.64 15.97
CA ASP A 470 -0.25 20.61 16.98
C ASP A 470 1.03 21.35 16.60
N GLU A 471 1.73 20.88 15.56
CA GLU A 471 2.92 21.51 15.01
C GLU A 471 2.79 21.73 13.49
N THR A 472 3.37 22.83 13.03
CA THR A 472 3.49 23.15 11.60
C THR A 472 4.93 23.54 11.25
N PRO A 473 5.58 22.89 10.26
CA PRO A 473 5.07 21.76 9.47
C PRO A 473 5.17 20.43 10.23
N SER A 474 4.18 19.55 10.07
CA SER A 474 4.22 18.15 10.52
C SER A 474 3.56 17.22 9.49
N SER A 475 3.82 15.91 9.59
CA SER A 475 3.11 14.91 8.76
C SER A 475 1.59 14.99 8.99
N GLY A 476 1.17 15.22 10.24
CA GLY A 476 -0.23 15.47 10.60
C GLY A 476 -0.82 16.70 9.91
N SER A 477 -0.10 17.83 9.91
CA SER A 477 -0.57 19.06 9.25
C SER A 477 -0.69 18.89 7.74
N LEU A 478 0.24 18.16 7.10
CA LEU A 478 0.18 17.90 5.65
C LEU A 478 -1.00 16.99 5.27
N LEU A 479 -1.27 15.95 6.05
CA LEU A 479 -2.44 15.08 5.86
C LEU A 479 -3.75 15.87 6.03
N ALA A 480 -3.83 16.72 7.05
CA ALA A 480 -5.01 17.55 7.30
C ALA A 480 -5.23 18.58 6.16
N VAL A 481 -4.16 19.22 5.66
CA VAL A 481 -4.23 20.09 4.47
C VAL A 481 -4.71 19.31 3.25
N GLY A 482 -4.22 18.09 3.03
CA GLY A 482 -4.67 17.22 1.95
C GLY A 482 -6.16 16.89 2.04
N ALA A 483 -6.65 16.55 3.24
CA ALA A 483 -8.06 16.27 3.49
C ALA A 483 -8.96 17.48 3.23
N VAL A 484 -8.56 18.67 3.70
CA VAL A 484 -9.28 19.93 3.43
C VAL A 484 -9.30 20.22 1.93
N LYS A 485 -8.16 20.10 1.24
CA LYS A 485 -8.10 20.33 -0.22
C LYS A 485 -9.00 19.36 -0.99
N ALA A 486 -9.05 18.09 -0.61
CA ALA A 486 -9.92 17.10 -1.24
C ALA A 486 -11.41 17.41 -0.99
N ALA A 487 -11.77 17.79 0.23
CA ALA A 487 -13.15 18.10 0.60
C ALA A 487 -13.66 19.39 -0.04
N VAL A 488 -12.78 20.40 -0.16
CA VAL A 488 -13.13 21.74 -0.65
C VAL A 488 -12.96 21.86 -2.17
N GLY A 489 -11.96 21.19 -2.75
CA GLY A 489 -11.65 21.21 -4.18
C GLY A 489 -12.47 20.23 -5.04
N GLY A 490 -13.23 19.32 -4.43
CA GLY A 490 -14.03 18.30 -5.14
C GLY A 490 -15.25 18.83 -5.90
N LEU A 491 -15.54 20.14 -5.87
CA LEU A 491 -16.65 20.77 -6.57
C LEU A 491 -16.29 21.26 -7.98
N GLN A 492 -15.66 20.41 -8.80
CA GLN A 492 -15.67 20.54 -10.27
C GLN A 492 -15.71 19.17 -10.97
N MET A 493 -16.53 18.23 -10.49
CA MET A 493 -17.01 17.11 -11.34
C MET A 493 -18.41 16.70 -10.90
N SER A 494 -19.40 17.57 -11.11
CA SER A 494 -20.79 17.12 -11.24
C SER A 494 -21.03 16.76 -12.70
N SER A 495 -20.75 15.51 -13.05
CA SER A 495 -21.36 14.90 -14.23
C SER A 495 -22.84 14.70 -13.94
N ARG A 496 -23.66 15.72 -14.26
CA ARG A 496 -25.11 15.53 -14.35
C ARG A 496 -25.39 14.50 -15.46
N PRO A 497 -26.21 13.47 -15.23
CA PRO A 497 -26.76 12.69 -16.32
C PRO A 497 -27.67 13.62 -17.14
N SER A 498 -27.36 13.76 -18.42
CA SER A 498 -28.24 14.42 -19.39
C SER A 498 -29.51 13.58 -19.54
N THR A 499 -30.58 13.99 -18.87
CA THR A 499 -31.93 13.55 -19.22
C THR A 499 -32.32 14.22 -20.54
N ARG A 500 -32.08 13.51 -21.65
CA ARG A 500 -32.72 13.81 -22.94
C ARG A 500 -34.24 13.72 -22.75
N SER A 501 -34.91 14.87 -22.76
CA SER A 501 -36.31 14.95 -23.17
C SER A 501 -36.37 14.85 -24.70
N PRO A 502 -37.38 14.18 -25.29
CA PRO A 502 -37.52 14.07 -26.73
C PRO A 502 -37.94 15.40 -27.38
N PRO A 503 -37.60 15.63 -28.65
CA PRO A 503 -37.87 16.89 -29.33
C PRO A 503 -39.36 17.05 -29.65
N SER A 504 -39.89 18.24 -29.34
CA SER A 504 -41.15 18.75 -29.84
C SER A 504 -41.11 18.89 -31.36
N THR A 505 -42.14 18.36 -32.01
CA THR A 505 -42.39 18.52 -33.44
C THR A 505 -43.00 19.90 -33.70
N PHE A 506 -42.48 20.58 -34.73
CA PHE A 506 -42.93 21.88 -35.23
C PHE A 506 -44.39 21.89 -35.72
N PRO A 507 -45.06 23.06 -35.70
CA PRO A 507 -46.40 23.21 -36.25
C PRO A 507 -46.37 23.42 -37.78
N ARG A 508 -47.42 22.95 -38.45
CA ARG A 508 -47.72 23.31 -39.85
C ARG A 508 -49.08 24.00 -39.88
N GLU A 509 -49.08 25.21 -40.40
CA GLU A 509 -50.27 25.99 -40.73
C GLU A 509 -51.26 25.19 -41.60
N ARG A 510 -52.56 25.27 -41.27
CA ARG A 510 -53.57 25.81 -42.18
C ARG A 510 -54.91 26.07 -41.47
N SER A 511 -55.33 27.34 -41.58
CA SER A 511 -56.70 27.84 -41.80
C SER A 511 -57.88 26.88 -41.57
N THR A 512 -58.84 27.26 -40.73
CA THR A 512 -60.06 28.01 -41.13
C THR A 512 -60.94 28.30 -39.90
N TRP A 513 -61.47 29.53 -39.82
CA TRP A 513 -62.85 29.93 -39.47
C TRP A 513 -63.71 28.88 -38.71
N SER A 514 -64.41 29.16 -37.61
CA SER A 514 -65.34 30.27 -37.35
C SER A 514 -65.99 30.08 -35.96
N GLU A 515 -66.59 31.16 -35.45
CA GLU A 515 -67.66 31.26 -34.41
C GLU A 515 -67.51 30.46 -33.12
N GLY A 516 -67.24 31.14 -32.00
CA GLY A 516 -68.30 31.65 -31.11
C GLY A 516 -68.32 30.75 -29.87
N ASP A 517 -68.68 31.13 -28.66
CA ASP A 517 -69.38 32.27 -28.11
C ASP A 517 -69.32 32.03 -26.57
N ARG A 518 -69.38 33.11 -25.76
CA ARG A 518 -69.77 33.12 -24.31
C ARG A 518 -69.10 32.12 -23.35
N GLY A 519 -68.35 32.55 -22.35
CA GLY A 519 -68.81 33.26 -21.15
C GLY A 519 -68.25 32.52 -19.93
N ALA A 520 -67.43 33.16 -19.10
CA ALA A 520 -67.79 33.75 -17.81
C ALA A 520 -67.86 32.75 -16.64
N VAL A 521 -67.42 33.23 -15.46
CA VAL A 521 -67.66 32.73 -14.10
C VAL A 521 -66.72 31.57 -13.71
N SER A 522 -65.87 31.62 -12.67
CA SER A 522 -65.61 32.56 -11.57
C SER A 522 -64.21 32.29 -11.01
#